data_AF-A0A1V4S4Z0-F1
#
_entry.id   AF-A0A1V4S4Z0-F1
#
_cell.length_a   1.000
_cell.length_b   1.000
_cell.length_c   1.000
_cell.angle_alpha   90.00
_cell.angle_beta   90.00
_cell.angle_gamma   90.00
#
_symmetry.space_group_name_H-M   'P 1'
#
loop_
_entity.id
_entity.type
_entity.pdbx_description
1 polymer ?
#
loop_
_entity_poly.entity_id
_entity_poly.type
_entity_poly.pdbx_seq_one_letter_code
_entity_poly.pdbx_strand_id
1 'polypeptide(L)'
;MNNIRIDLYSDTITKPTQKMREFMCGAEVGDEQQREDPTVNMLVDMVCELLDKEDAIFVPSGTMCNQIAFRVYCRPGDEIIMDHTAHTRHYEAGGPAALSGATMYPIEGRRGIFTGSQVEAAIRPAENHFPRSRVVLIEQTSNMGVYALKHHVERLTEDHENAQILARGLAEIDGITVEPVETNLVFFDVAGLGITGSAFNESLIPHGIRFSIIGEFVLRGVTHLDVSRAQIEEALDCIREVVEKIATPNPGKV
;
A
#
# COMPACT_ATOMS: atom_id res chain seq x y z
N MET A 1 -4.22 -4.52 27.04
CA MET A 1 -3.84 -4.30 25.63
C MET A 1 -4.76 -5.18 24.81
N ASN A 2 -5.59 -4.60 23.95
CA ASN A 2 -6.46 -5.41 23.07
C ASN A 2 -5.55 -6.16 22.09
N ASN A 3 -5.59 -7.49 22.12
CA ASN A 3 -4.71 -8.34 21.34
C ASN A 3 -5.31 -8.49 19.93
N ILE A 4 -4.86 -7.66 18.99
CA ILE A 4 -5.29 -7.77 17.59
C ILE A 4 -4.75 -9.08 17.02
N ARG A 5 -5.67 -9.97 16.61
CA ARG A 5 -5.37 -11.31 16.08
C ARG A 5 -5.59 -11.39 14.57
N ILE A 6 -6.53 -10.61 14.05
CA ILE A 6 -6.85 -10.50 12.62
C ILE A 6 -6.60 -9.03 12.23
N ASP A 7 -5.36 -8.75 11.87
CA ASP A 7 -4.93 -7.39 11.59
C ASP A 7 -4.93 -7.14 10.08
N LEU A 8 -5.96 -6.46 9.58
CA LEU A 8 -6.13 -6.11 8.16
C LEU A 8 -5.72 -4.65 7.90
N TYR A 9 -4.87 -4.09 8.76
CA TYR A 9 -4.47 -2.68 8.68
C TYR A 9 -3.51 -2.38 7.51
N SER A 10 -2.45 -3.19 7.36
CA SER A 10 -1.44 -3.07 6.30
C SER A 10 -0.56 -4.33 6.27
N ASP A 11 -0.11 -4.73 5.09
CA ASP A 11 0.91 -5.77 4.86
C ASP A 11 2.31 -5.44 5.41
N THR A 12 2.59 -4.18 5.75
CA THR A 12 3.84 -3.76 6.43
C THR A 12 4.00 -4.33 7.83
N ILE A 13 2.94 -4.87 8.43
CA ILE A 13 2.98 -5.47 9.77
C ILE A 13 3.43 -6.93 9.77
N THR A 14 3.64 -7.50 8.58
CA THR A 14 4.02 -8.91 8.42
C THR A 14 5.28 -9.24 9.21
N LYS A 15 5.30 -10.44 9.79
CA LYS A 15 6.41 -10.93 10.61
C LYS A 15 7.27 -11.89 9.80
N PRO A 16 8.60 -11.89 10.03
CA PRO A 16 9.47 -12.90 9.43
C PRO A 16 8.99 -14.31 9.80
N THR A 17 8.82 -15.14 8.77
CA THR A 17 8.51 -16.56 8.93
C THR A 17 9.62 -17.29 9.69
N GLN A 18 9.34 -18.49 10.19
CA GLN A 18 10.35 -19.30 10.86
C GLN A 18 11.58 -19.55 9.98
N LYS A 19 11.39 -19.86 8.69
CA LYS A 19 12.47 -20.03 7.72
C LYS A 19 13.30 -18.77 7.52
N MET A 20 12.63 -17.60 7.46
CA MET A 20 13.34 -16.31 7.39
C MET A 20 14.18 -16.08 8.65
N ARG A 21 13.66 -16.40 9.84
CA ARG A 21 14.41 -16.27 11.10
C ARG A 21 15.63 -17.18 11.14
N GLU A 22 15.46 -18.43 10.73
CA GLU A 22 16.56 -19.39 10.63
C GLU A 22 17.63 -18.93 9.64
N PHE A 23 17.22 -18.45 8.46
CA PHE A 23 18.14 -17.89 7.47
C PHE A 23 18.88 -16.66 8.02
N MET A 24 18.17 -15.69 8.60
CA MET A 24 18.80 -14.49 9.19
C MET A 24 19.80 -14.84 10.29
N CYS A 25 19.50 -15.83 11.14
CA CYS A 25 20.42 -16.26 12.20
C CYS A 25 21.69 -16.97 11.67
N GLY A 26 21.62 -17.59 10.49
CA GLY A 26 22.73 -18.32 9.88
C GLY A 26 23.37 -17.64 8.67
N ALA A 27 22.95 -16.43 8.31
CA ALA A 27 23.41 -15.74 7.11
C ALA A 27 24.91 -15.39 7.20
N GLU A 28 25.63 -15.63 6.11
CA GLU A 28 27.00 -15.12 5.95
C GLU A 28 26.94 -13.61 5.68
N VAL A 29 27.73 -12.84 6.41
CA VAL A 29 27.72 -11.36 6.37
C VAL A 29 29.13 -10.83 6.15
N GLY A 30 29.22 -9.61 5.64
CA GLY A 30 30.49 -8.94 5.36
C GLY A 30 30.36 -7.42 5.35
N ASP A 31 31.43 -6.73 4.93
CA ASP A 31 31.39 -5.28 4.76
C ASP A 31 30.70 -4.94 3.42
N GLU A 32 29.44 -4.50 3.50
CA GLU A 32 28.65 -4.12 2.32
C GLU A 32 29.28 -2.95 1.55
N GLN A 33 29.96 -2.00 2.22
CA GLN A 33 30.61 -0.87 1.55
C GLN A 33 31.73 -1.33 0.60
N GLN A 34 32.35 -2.46 0.90
CA GLN A 34 33.38 -3.10 0.06
C GLN A 34 32.79 -4.17 -0.88
N ARG A 35 31.46 -4.35 -0.90
CA ARG A 35 30.75 -5.46 -1.58
C ARG A 35 31.22 -6.84 -1.10
N GLU A 36 31.62 -6.97 0.16
CA GLU A 36 32.09 -8.23 0.74
C GLU A 36 30.98 -9.03 1.44
N ASP A 37 29.76 -8.48 1.55
CA ASP A 37 28.62 -9.22 2.11
C ASP A 37 28.00 -10.16 1.06
N PRO A 38 28.15 -11.49 1.20
CA PRO A 38 27.67 -12.44 0.19
C PRO A 38 26.15 -12.51 0.14
N THR A 39 25.46 -12.27 1.25
CA THR A 39 24.00 -12.33 1.31
C THR A 39 23.37 -11.13 0.61
N VAL A 40 23.94 -9.93 0.79
CA VAL A 40 23.50 -8.72 0.08
C VAL A 40 23.79 -8.85 -1.42
N ASN A 41 24.99 -9.31 -1.81
CA ASN A 41 25.33 -9.50 -3.22
C ASN A 41 24.39 -10.50 -3.92
N MET A 42 24.06 -11.62 -3.26
CA MET A 42 23.09 -12.58 -3.79
C MET A 42 21.70 -11.96 -4.00
N LEU A 43 21.25 -11.09 -3.08
CA LEU A 43 20.00 -10.35 -3.25
C LEU A 43 20.06 -9.39 -4.45
N VAL A 44 21.18 -8.66 -4.60
CA VAL A 44 21.42 -7.75 -5.73
C VAL A 44 21.36 -8.51 -7.06
N ASP A 45 22.09 -9.63 -7.18
CA ASP A 45 22.13 -10.46 -8.39
C ASP A 45 20.73 -10.97 -8.76
N MET A 46 19.99 -11.50 -7.77
CA MET A 46 18.63 -11.99 -7.97
C MET A 46 17.68 -10.89 -8.46
N VAL A 47 17.78 -9.68 -7.93
CA VAL A 47 16.94 -8.54 -8.35
C VAL A 47 17.33 -8.05 -9.74
N CYS A 48 18.63 -8.02 -10.07
CA CYS A 48 19.13 -7.66 -11.39
C CYS A 48 18.63 -8.63 -12.46
N GLU A 49 18.68 -9.94 -12.19
CA GLU A 49 18.14 -10.97 -13.06
C GLU A 49 16.62 -10.84 -13.23
N LEU A 50 15.89 -10.62 -12.13
CA LEU A 50 14.42 -10.50 -12.14
C LEU A 50 13.92 -9.31 -12.97
N LEU A 51 14.63 -8.19 -12.91
CA LEU A 51 14.18 -6.91 -13.49
C LEU A 51 14.93 -6.52 -14.78
N ASP A 52 15.86 -7.36 -15.25
CA ASP A 52 16.75 -7.08 -16.38
C ASP A 52 17.45 -5.71 -16.22
N LYS A 53 18.22 -5.61 -15.14
CA LYS A 53 19.02 -4.41 -14.78
C LYS A 53 20.48 -4.75 -14.55
N GLU A 54 21.33 -3.76 -14.79
CA GLU A 54 22.80 -3.91 -14.72
C GLU A 54 23.33 -3.98 -13.28
N ASP A 55 22.67 -3.32 -12.32
CA ASP A 55 23.04 -3.33 -10.90
C ASP A 55 21.82 -2.96 -10.03
N ALA A 56 21.92 -3.21 -8.72
CA ALA A 56 20.91 -2.84 -7.73
C ALA A 56 21.56 -2.44 -6.39
N ILE A 57 20.82 -1.69 -5.57
CA ILE A 57 21.24 -1.32 -4.21
C ILE A 57 20.14 -1.69 -3.22
N PHE A 58 20.51 -2.40 -2.16
CA PHE A 58 19.61 -2.66 -1.04
C PHE A 58 19.55 -1.42 -0.13
N VAL A 59 18.35 -0.96 0.20
CA VAL A 59 18.15 0.21 1.06
C VAL A 59 17.14 -0.10 2.17
N PRO A 60 17.24 0.55 3.35
CA PRO A 60 16.38 0.26 4.50
C PRO A 60 14.89 0.53 4.31
N SER A 61 14.49 1.35 3.33
CA SER A 61 13.08 1.69 3.11
C SER A 61 12.77 2.11 1.67
N GLY A 62 11.49 1.95 1.29
CA GLY A 62 10.98 2.44 0.00
C GLY A 62 11.10 3.95 -0.17
N THR A 63 10.90 4.73 0.90
CA THR A 63 11.15 6.18 0.88
C THR A 63 12.62 6.49 0.55
N MET A 64 13.59 5.78 1.13
CA MET A 64 14.99 6.00 0.78
C MET A 64 15.26 5.67 -0.69
N CYS A 65 14.67 4.59 -1.21
CA CYS A 65 14.76 4.22 -2.62
C CYS A 65 14.28 5.35 -3.54
N ASN A 66 13.06 5.86 -3.30
CA ASN A 66 12.47 6.95 -4.09
C ASN A 66 13.31 8.23 -4.02
N GLN A 67 13.76 8.60 -2.81
CA GLN A 67 14.56 9.82 -2.64
C GLN A 67 15.94 9.72 -3.28
N ILE A 68 16.60 8.55 -3.24
CA ILE A 68 17.84 8.31 -3.98
C ILE A 68 17.59 8.43 -5.48
N ALA A 69 16.52 7.83 -6.01
CA ALA A 69 16.18 7.93 -7.43
C ALA A 69 16.01 9.39 -7.85
N PHE A 70 15.25 10.19 -7.11
CA PHE A 70 15.11 11.62 -7.40
C PHE A 70 16.44 12.37 -7.30
N ARG A 71 17.29 12.04 -6.33
CA ARG A 71 18.62 12.66 -6.19
C ARG A 71 19.56 12.34 -7.36
N VAL A 72 19.44 11.15 -7.93
CA VAL A 72 20.23 10.73 -9.10
C VAL A 72 19.73 11.45 -10.36
N TYR A 73 18.42 11.54 -10.55
CA TYR A 73 17.86 12.06 -11.80
C TYR A 73 17.64 13.58 -11.84
N CYS A 74 17.34 14.22 -10.71
CA CYS A 74 16.97 15.64 -10.63
C CYS A 74 18.13 16.53 -10.17
N ARG A 75 18.04 17.80 -10.58
CA ARG A 75 18.80 18.94 -10.04
C ARG A 75 17.83 19.90 -9.34
N PRO A 76 18.32 20.77 -8.43
CA PRO A 76 17.50 21.82 -7.87
C PRO A 76 16.83 22.67 -8.96
N GLY A 77 15.52 22.84 -8.88
CA GLY A 77 14.70 23.53 -9.89
C GLY A 77 14.10 22.61 -10.97
N ASP A 78 14.45 21.33 -11.01
CA ASP A 78 13.77 20.35 -11.87
C ASP A 78 12.35 20.04 -11.34
N GLU A 79 11.53 19.46 -12.21
CA GLU A 79 10.15 19.07 -11.94
C GLU A 79 9.96 17.56 -12.17
N ILE A 80 9.21 16.93 -11.25
CA ILE A 80 8.82 15.52 -11.30
C ILE A 80 7.32 15.46 -11.57
N ILE A 81 6.93 14.85 -12.69
CA ILE A 81 5.54 14.63 -13.08
C ILE A 81 5.07 13.31 -12.44
N MET A 82 3.90 13.31 -11.79
CA MET A 82 3.34 12.14 -11.12
C MET A 82 1.83 12.25 -10.98
N ASP A 83 1.13 11.16 -10.66
CA ASP A 83 -0.28 11.23 -10.27
C ASP A 83 -0.48 12.04 -8.98
N HIS A 84 -1.59 12.76 -8.86
CA HIS A 84 -1.94 13.52 -7.67
C HIS A 84 -2.01 12.68 -6.37
N THR A 85 -2.18 11.36 -6.45
CA THR A 85 -2.26 10.41 -5.32
C THR A 85 -0.93 9.78 -4.94
N ALA A 86 0.16 10.05 -5.68
CA ALA A 86 1.43 9.35 -5.51
C ALA A 86 1.98 9.40 -4.07
N HIS A 87 2.52 8.27 -3.60
CA HIS A 87 3.07 8.10 -2.25
C HIS A 87 4.17 9.13 -1.95
N THR A 88 5.06 9.36 -2.92
CA THR A 88 6.16 10.34 -2.82
C THR A 88 5.70 11.78 -2.61
N ARG A 89 4.45 12.09 -2.96
CA ARG A 89 3.83 13.40 -2.77
C ARG A 89 3.24 13.56 -1.37
N HIS A 90 2.56 12.54 -0.85
CA HIS A 90 1.77 12.64 0.38
C HIS A 90 2.45 12.07 1.62
N TYR A 91 3.22 10.99 1.48
CA TYR A 91 3.66 10.15 2.60
C TYR A 91 5.18 10.10 2.77
N GLU A 92 5.93 10.98 2.10
CA GLU A 92 7.39 11.09 2.20
C GLU A 92 7.86 12.45 2.72
N ALA A 93 7.01 13.12 3.51
CA ALA A 93 7.32 14.36 4.22
C ALA A 93 7.89 15.50 3.34
N GLY A 94 7.47 15.57 2.07
CA GLY A 94 7.99 16.56 1.12
C GLY A 94 9.42 16.31 0.65
N GLY A 95 9.90 15.08 0.78
CA GLY A 95 11.26 14.64 0.40
C GLY A 95 11.75 15.16 -0.95
N PRO A 96 10.98 15.08 -2.06
CA PRO A 96 11.45 15.56 -3.36
C PRO A 96 11.89 17.04 -3.36
N ALA A 97 11.18 17.89 -2.61
CA ALA A 97 11.51 19.30 -2.45
C ALA A 97 12.69 19.50 -1.49
N ALA A 98 12.61 18.92 -0.28
CA ALA A 98 13.58 19.16 0.78
C ALA A 98 14.97 18.55 0.47
N LEU A 99 14.96 17.36 -0.11
CA LEU A 99 16.17 16.68 -0.54
C LEU A 99 16.49 17.20 -1.94
N SER A 100 15.81 16.74 -2.98
CA SER A 100 16.26 16.96 -4.36
C SER A 100 16.18 18.40 -4.88
N GLY A 101 15.52 19.31 -4.16
CA GLY A 101 15.22 20.66 -4.65
C GLY A 101 14.28 20.63 -5.85
N ALA A 102 13.54 19.53 -6.03
CA ALA A 102 12.67 19.31 -7.17
C ALA A 102 11.22 19.66 -6.79
N THR A 103 10.53 20.32 -7.70
CA THR A 103 9.09 20.55 -7.59
C THR A 103 8.31 19.35 -8.14
N MET A 104 7.07 19.19 -7.72
CA MET A 104 6.19 18.11 -8.16
C MET A 104 5.04 18.69 -8.98
N TYR A 105 4.75 18.08 -10.13
CA TYR A 105 3.62 18.42 -10.98
C TYR A 105 2.58 17.28 -10.94
N PRO A 106 1.47 17.44 -10.20
CA PRO A 106 0.45 16.42 -10.11
C PRO A 106 -0.41 16.41 -11.39
N ILE A 107 -0.55 15.23 -11.98
CA ILE A 107 -1.55 14.92 -13.00
C ILE A 107 -2.80 14.38 -12.29
N GLU A 108 -3.96 14.86 -12.70
CA GLU A 108 -5.27 14.32 -12.32
C GLU A 108 -5.51 13.00 -13.07
N GLY A 109 -4.89 11.92 -12.61
CA GLY A 109 -5.18 10.58 -13.08
C GLY A 109 -6.36 9.96 -12.33
N ARG A 110 -6.91 8.88 -12.89
CA ARG A 110 -7.99 8.13 -12.26
C ARG A 110 -7.38 6.96 -11.52
N ARG A 111 -7.46 6.99 -10.18
CA ARG A 111 -6.95 5.90 -9.33
C ARG A 111 -5.45 5.63 -9.60
N GLY A 112 -4.61 6.67 -9.57
CA GLY A 112 -3.18 6.53 -9.84
C GLY A 112 -2.78 6.36 -11.31
N ILE A 113 -3.75 6.20 -12.21
CA ILE A 113 -3.51 5.92 -13.63
C ILE A 113 -3.70 7.19 -14.46
N PHE A 114 -2.66 7.57 -15.20
CA PHE A 114 -2.69 8.64 -16.19
C PHE A 114 -2.18 8.15 -17.54
N THR A 115 -2.60 8.82 -18.60
CA THR A 115 -2.25 8.47 -19.99
C THR A 115 -0.96 9.15 -20.45
N GLY A 116 -0.32 8.60 -21.49
CA GLY A 116 0.84 9.23 -22.13
C GLY A 116 0.56 10.66 -22.59
N SER A 117 -0.62 10.92 -23.15
CA SER A 117 -1.02 12.27 -23.58
C SER A 117 -1.16 13.26 -22.42
N GLN A 118 -1.56 12.79 -21.23
CA GLN A 118 -1.55 13.65 -20.03
C GLN A 118 -0.13 13.99 -19.60
N VAL A 119 0.83 13.06 -19.74
CA VAL A 119 2.25 13.34 -19.50
C VAL A 119 2.79 14.35 -20.52
N GLU A 120 2.53 14.14 -21.80
CA GLU A 120 2.96 15.07 -22.87
C GLU A 120 2.43 16.48 -22.64
N ALA A 121 1.18 16.63 -22.22
CA ALA A 121 0.59 17.92 -21.88
C ALA A 121 1.19 18.56 -20.61
N ALA A 122 1.73 17.75 -19.70
CA ALA A 122 2.38 18.21 -18.48
C ALA A 122 3.85 18.63 -18.68
N ILE A 123 4.51 18.15 -19.74
CA ILE A 123 5.89 18.52 -20.06
C ILE A 123 5.96 20.01 -20.40
N ARG A 124 6.83 20.75 -19.69
CA ARG A 124 7.02 22.18 -19.92
C ARG A 124 7.94 22.46 -21.10
N PRO A 125 7.69 23.53 -21.86
CA PRO A 125 8.62 23.98 -22.89
C PRO A 125 9.94 24.41 -22.24
N ALA A 126 11.04 24.25 -22.99
CA ALA A 126 12.37 24.64 -22.54
C ALA A 126 12.55 26.16 -22.58
N GLU A 127 12.10 26.84 -21.53
CA GLU A 127 12.17 28.30 -21.38
C GLU A 127 12.64 28.71 -19.98
N ASN A 128 13.24 29.89 -19.85
CA ASN A 128 13.89 30.35 -18.61
C ASN A 128 12.94 30.57 -17.41
N HIS A 129 11.63 30.57 -17.63
CA HIS A 129 10.63 30.81 -16.57
C HIS A 129 10.07 29.53 -15.96
N PHE A 130 10.27 28.38 -16.62
CA PHE A 130 9.67 27.12 -16.22
C PHE A 130 10.70 26.20 -15.59
N PRO A 131 10.31 25.39 -14.58
CA PRO A 131 11.14 24.30 -14.14
C PRO A 131 11.28 23.27 -15.27
N ARG A 132 12.39 22.54 -15.30
CA ARG A 132 12.61 21.50 -16.30
C ARG A 132 11.91 20.22 -15.90
N SER A 133 10.92 19.78 -16.67
CA SER A 133 10.31 18.45 -16.50
C SER A 133 11.38 17.37 -16.75
N ARG A 134 11.75 16.62 -15.71
CA ARG A 134 12.93 15.75 -15.71
C ARG A 134 12.60 14.27 -15.51
N VAL A 135 11.64 13.99 -14.63
CA VAL A 135 11.24 12.64 -14.24
C VAL A 135 9.74 12.50 -14.38
N VAL A 136 9.29 11.35 -14.88
CA VAL A 136 7.90 10.90 -14.76
C VAL A 136 7.91 9.73 -13.77
N LEU A 137 7.19 9.86 -12.66
CA LEU A 137 7.03 8.79 -11.68
C LEU A 137 5.72 8.05 -11.93
N ILE A 138 5.81 6.73 -11.98
CA ILE A 138 4.68 5.81 -12.08
C ILE A 138 4.70 4.91 -10.84
N GLU A 139 3.57 4.81 -10.14
CA GLU A 139 3.42 3.96 -8.96
C GLU A 139 2.62 2.69 -9.32
N GLN A 140 3.24 1.52 -9.16
CA GLN A 140 2.60 0.22 -9.42
C GLN A 140 3.00 -0.78 -8.32
N THR A 141 2.07 -1.35 -7.56
CA THR A 141 0.63 -1.05 -7.50
C THR A 141 0.38 0.28 -6.80
N SER A 142 -0.45 1.15 -7.38
CA SER A 142 -0.80 2.41 -6.73
C SER A 142 -1.55 2.13 -5.43
N ASN A 143 -1.14 2.78 -4.33
CA ASN A 143 -1.82 2.65 -3.03
C ASN A 143 -3.28 3.12 -3.07
N MET A 144 -3.65 3.90 -4.09
CA MET A 144 -4.99 4.41 -4.36
C MET A 144 -5.55 3.91 -5.70
N GLY A 145 -4.91 2.89 -6.29
CA GLY A 145 -5.19 2.42 -7.63
C GLY A 145 -5.08 0.93 -7.84
N VAL A 146 -6.05 0.38 -8.55
CA VAL A 146 -6.18 -1.04 -8.84
C VAL A 146 -5.88 -1.22 -10.32
N TYR A 147 -4.72 -1.83 -10.64
CA TYR A 147 -4.41 -2.38 -11.97
C TYR A 147 -3.28 -3.41 -11.98
N ALA A 148 -3.49 -4.47 -11.20
CA ALA A 148 -2.95 -5.82 -11.43
C ALA A 148 -1.65 -6.28 -10.74
N LEU A 149 -1.81 -7.45 -10.13
CA LEU A 149 -0.87 -8.57 -10.09
C LEU A 149 -1.37 -9.63 -11.09
N LYS A 150 -0.99 -9.55 -12.37
CA LYS A 150 -1.37 -10.57 -13.36
C LYS A 150 -0.27 -11.59 -13.68
N HIS A 151 0.96 -11.39 -13.20
CA HIS A 151 2.10 -12.19 -13.65
C HIS A 151 3.11 -12.59 -12.57
N HIS A 152 2.93 -12.24 -11.30
CA HIS A 152 3.94 -12.54 -10.28
C HIS A 152 3.37 -13.00 -8.93
N VAL A 153 4.03 -14.04 -8.41
CA VAL A 153 4.00 -14.57 -7.04
C VAL A 153 2.76 -15.40 -6.70
N GLU A 154 2.94 -16.72 -6.64
CA GLU A 154 1.92 -17.71 -6.22
C GLU A 154 1.27 -17.36 -4.87
N ARG A 155 2.02 -16.74 -3.95
CA ARG A 155 1.50 -16.28 -2.66
C ARG A 155 0.68 -14.99 -2.73
N LEU A 156 0.97 -14.10 -3.66
CA LEU A 156 0.13 -12.91 -3.87
C LEU A 156 -1.23 -13.29 -4.46
N THR A 157 -1.32 -14.46 -5.12
CA THR A 157 -2.61 -15.03 -5.51
C THR A 157 -3.45 -15.41 -4.30
N GLU A 158 -2.86 -15.99 -3.25
CA GLU A 158 -3.60 -16.34 -2.02
C GLU A 158 -4.12 -15.10 -1.29
N ASP A 159 -3.29 -14.07 -1.14
CA ASP A 159 -3.72 -12.79 -0.55
C ASP A 159 -4.82 -12.14 -1.40
N HIS A 160 -4.67 -12.12 -2.72
CA HIS A 160 -5.72 -11.62 -3.62
C HIS A 160 -7.02 -12.43 -3.50
N GLU A 161 -6.96 -13.76 -3.44
CA GLU A 161 -8.14 -14.62 -3.23
C GLU A 161 -8.81 -14.32 -1.89
N ASN A 162 -8.03 -14.14 -0.83
CA ASN A 162 -8.53 -13.77 0.49
C ASN A 162 -9.17 -12.37 0.48
N ALA A 163 -8.60 -11.42 -0.24
CA ALA A 163 -9.19 -10.10 -0.45
C ALA A 163 -10.53 -10.20 -1.21
N GLN A 164 -10.64 -11.06 -2.23
CA GLN A 164 -11.89 -11.32 -2.93
C GLN A 164 -12.96 -11.95 -2.02
N ILE A 165 -12.56 -12.88 -1.14
CA ILE A 165 -13.48 -13.48 -0.15
C ILE A 165 -13.97 -12.42 0.83
N LEU A 166 -13.06 -11.63 1.40
CA LEU A 166 -13.40 -10.53 2.30
C LEU A 166 -14.35 -9.54 1.63
N ALA A 167 -14.05 -9.12 0.39
CA ALA A 167 -14.86 -8.18 -0.35
C ALA A 167 -16.28 -8.71 -0.63
N ARG A 168 -16.41 -9.96 -1.07
CA ARG A 168 -17.72 -10.59 -1.29
C ARG A 168 -18.51 -10.68 0.01
N GLY A 169 -17.89 -11.14 1.09
CA GLY A 169 -18.57 -11.27 2.38
C GLY A 169 -19.01 -9.93 2.97
N LEU A 170 -18.21 -8.87 2.80
CA LEU A 170 -18.60 -7.51 3.21
C LEU A 170 -19.75 -6.97 2.35
N ALA A 171 -19.75 -7.24 1.05
CA ALA A 171 -20.79 -6.78 0.13
C ALA A 171 -22.16 -7.45 0.36
N GLU A 172 -22.20 -8.58 1.07
CA GLU A 172 -23.44 -9.25 1.50
C GLU A 172 -24.09 -8.58 2.72
N ILE A 173 -23.42 -7.62 3.36
CA ILE A 173 -23.89 -6.98 4.59
C ILE A 173 -24.62 -5.68 4.24
N ASP A 174 -25.90 -5.60 4.58
CA ASP A 174 -26.71 -4.41 4.37
C ASP A 174 -26.09 -3.19 5.05
N GLY A 175 -25.90 -2.12 4.25
CA GLY A 175 -25.29 -0.86 4.70
C GLY A 175 -23.77 -0.77 4.53
N ILE A 176 -23.13 -1.81 3.99
CA ILE A 176 -21.73 -1.77 3.55
C ILE A 176 -21.66 -1.77 2.02
N THR A 177 -20.89 -0.84 1.44
CA THR A 177 -20.61 -0.79 0.00
C THR A 177 -19.14 -1.06 -0.25
N VAL A 178 -18.81 -2.01 -1.13
CA VAL A 178 -17.42 -2.44 -1.39
C VAL A 178 -17.00 -2.04 -2.81
N GLU A 179 -15.79 -1.50 -2.96
CA GLU A 179 -15.21 -1.22 -4.27
C GLU A 179 -14.70 -2.49 -4.97
N PRO A 180 -14.58 -2.50 -6.31
CA PRO A 180 -13.94 -3.60 -7.03
C PRO A 180 -12.50 -3.86 -6.55
N VAL A 181 -12.19 -5.13 -6.29
CA VAL A 181 -10.88 -5.59 -5.79
C VAL A 181 -10.05 -6.19 -6.92
N GLU A 182 -8.80 -5.75 -7.08
CA GLU A 182 -7.86 -6.28 -8.08
C GLU A 182 -6.49 -6.67 -7.49
N THR A 183 -6.27 -6.46 -6.19
CA THR A 183 -5.04 -6.82 -5.45
C THR A 183 -5.39 -7.36 -4.06
N ASN A 184 -4.49 -7.26 -3.09
CA ASN A 184 -4.72 -7.62 -1.68
C ASN A 184 -5.47 -6.54 -0.87
N LEU A 185 -5.87 -5.43 -1.50
CA LEU A 185 -6.54 -4.28 -0.88
C LEU A 185 -8.07 -4.33 -1.10
N VAL A 186 -8.84 -4.16 -0.01
CA VAL A 186 -10.31 -4.09 -0.02
C VAL A 186 -10.74 -2.75 0.54
N PHE A 187 -11.35 -1.91 -0.29
CA PHE A 187 -11.91 -0.63 0.12
C PHE A 187 -13.42 -0.75 0.28
N PHE A 188 -13.95 -0.24 1.39
CA PHE A 188 -15.38 -0.31 1.67
C PHE A 188 -15.86 0.89 2.49
N ASP A 189 -17.10 1.28 2.22
CA ASP A 189 -17.82 2.37 2.87
C ASP A 189 -18.89 1.79 3.81
N VAL A 190 -18.96 2.33 5.03
CA VAL A 190 -19.90 1.91 6.07
C VAL A 190 -20.97 2.97 6.41
N ALA A 191 -21.13 4.01 5.59
CA ALA A 191 -22.08 5.09 5.85
C ALA A 191 -23.52 4.57 5.97
N GLY A 192 -23.86 3.50 5.24
CA GLY A 192 -25.18 2.85 5.32
C GLY A 192 -25.50 2.23 6.68
N LEU A 193 -24.50 2.01 7.54
CA LEU A 193 -24.69 1.55 8.92
C LEU A 193 -25.06 2.69 9.90
N GLY A 194 -24.99 3.95 9.46
CA GLY A 194 -25.27 5.10 10.32
C GLY A 194 -24.19 5.40 11.36
N ILE A 195 -22.99 4.80 11.24
CA ILE A 195 -21.84 5.05 12.11
C ILE A 195 -20.59 5.38 11.28
N THR A 196 -19.63 6.06 11.91
CA THR A 196 -18.35 6.39 11.25
C THR A 196 -17.46 5.16 11.10
N GLY A 197 -16.50 5.23 10.18
CA GLY A 197 -15.50 4.17 10.03
C GLY A 197 -14.65 3.96 11.29
N SER A 198 -14.40 5.02 12.07
CA SER A 198 -13.74 4.90 13.38
C SER A 198 -14.58 4.10 14.37
N ALA A 199 -15.86 4.42 14.51
CA ALA A 199 -16.75 3.72 15.43
C ALA A 199 -16.94 2.24 15.03
N PHE A 200 -17.04 1.96 13.73
CA PHE A 200 -17.08 0.60 13.20
C PHE A 200 -15.78 -0.16 13.49
N ASN A 201 -14.61 0.46 13.25
CA ASN A 201 -13.34 -0.19 13.54
C ASN A 201 -13.18 -0.45 15.06
N GLU A 202 -13.57 0.51 15.89
CA GLU A 202 -13.54 0.41 17.36
C GLU A 202 -14.42 -0.72 17.90
N SER A 203 -15.59 -0.98 17.30
CA SER A 203 -16.46 -2.08 17.71
C SER A 203 -15.87 -3.46 17.40
N LEU A 204 -14.92 -3.54 16.46
CA LEU A 204 -14.22 -4.77 16.07
C LEU A 204 -12.95 -5.03 16.88
N ILE A 205 -12.35 -4.01 17.49
CA ILE A 205 -11.12 -4.15 18.31
C ILE A 205 -11.30 -5.17 19.46
N PRO A 206 -12.41 -5.22 20.22
CA PRO A 206 -12.64 -6.23 21.26
C PRO A 206 -12.64 -7.67 20.74
N HIS A 207 -12.95 -7.85 19.45
CA HIS A 207 -12.93 -9.13 18.75
C HIS A 207 -11.56 -9.45 18.12
N GLY A 208 -10.59 -8.56 18.30
CA GLY A 208 -9.23 -8.73 17.78
C GLY A 208 -9.12 -8.47 16.28
N ILE A 209 -10.08 -7.76 15.68
CA ILE A 209 -10.09 -7.41 14.25
C ILE A 209 -9.77 -5.92 14.09
N ARG A 210 -8.95 -5.56 13.09
CA ARG A 210 -8.59 -4.16 12.83
C ARG A 210 -8.46 -3.88 11.34
N PHE A 211 -8.99 -2.74 10.91
CA PHE A 211 -8.84 -2.16 9.58
C PHE A 211 -8.12 -0.80 9.64
N SER A 212 -7.65 -0.32 8.49
CA SER A 212 -7.19 1.06 8.34
C SER A 212 -8.35 2.00 7.98
N ILE A 213 -8.36 3.22 8.53
CA ILE A 213 -9.39 4.24 8.27
C ILE A 213 -8.78 5.27 7.32
N ILE A 214 -9.40 5.48 6.16
CA ILE A 214 -8.89 6.37 5.12
C ILE A 214 -9.85 7.52 4.75
N GLY A 215 -11.07 7.50 5.33
CA GLY A 215 -12.06 8.56 5.23
C GLY A 215 -13.04 8.49 6.40
N GLU A 216 -14.01 9.41 6.45
CA GLU A 216 -14.99 9.46 7.55
C GLU A 216 -15.81 8.16 7.67
N PHE A 217 -16.20 7.59 6.54
CA PHE A 217 -16.96 6.34 6.43
C PHE A 217 -16.20 5.24 5.67
N VAL A 218 -15.01 5.53 5.17
CA VAL A 218 -14.26 4.64 4.29
C VAL A 218 -13.12 3.97 5.04
N LEU A 219 -13.11 2.64 5.01
CA LEU A 219 -12.06 1.80 5.54
C LEU A 219 -11.34 1.06 4.41
N ARG A 220 -10.13 0.61 4.71
CA ARG A 220 -9.33 -0.26 3.87
C ARG A 220 -8.84 -1.47 4.67
N GLY A 221 -9.18 -2.65 4.18
CA GLY A 221 -8.61 -3.93 4.59
C GLY A 221 -7.46 -4.34 3.69
N VAL A 222 -6.40 -4.86 4.29
CA VAL A 222 -5.20 -5.36 3.58
C VAL A 222 -4.97 -6.80 4.00
N THR A 223 -5.12 -7.72 3.05
CA THR A 223 -4.77 -9.13 3.26
C THR A 223 -3.28 -9.35 3.03
N HIS A 224 -2.71 -10.29 3.77
CA HIS A 224 -1.28 -10.59 3.76
C HIS A 224 -1.00 -11.92 4.46
N LEU A 225 0.25 -12.38 4.36
CA LEU A 225 0.77 -13.64 4.90
C LEU A 225 0.30 -14.02 6.31
N ASP A 226 0.21 -13.06 7.24
CA ASP A 226 -0.18 -13.33 8.64
C ASP A 226 -1.70 -13.42 8.89
N VAL A 227 -2.54 -13.32 7.84
CA VAL A 227 -3.99 -13.47 7.91
C VAL A 227 -4.45 -14.59 6.97
N SER A 228 -4.80 -15.73 7.56
CA SER A 228 -5.29 -16.91 6.83
C SER A 228 -6.73 -16.77 6.35
N ARG A 229 -7.14 -17.61 5.38
CA ARG A 229 -8.53 -17.71 4.93
C ARG A 229 -9.54 -17.93 6.06
N ALA A 230 -9.21 -18.82 7.01
CA ALA A 230 -10.07 -19.10 8.16
C ALA A 230 -10.25 -17.84 9.05
N GLN A 231 -9.23 -17.01 9.17
CA GLN A 231 -9.34 -15.72 9.87
C GLN A 231 -10.19 -14.71 9.09
N ILE A 232 -10.15 -14.71 7.75
CA ILE A 232 -11.05 -13.88 6.96
C ILE A 232 -12.51 -14.28 7.15
N GLU A 233 -12.80 -15.59 7.10
CA GLU A 233 -14.15 -16.12 7.33
C GLU A 233 -14.64 -15.79 8.75
N GLU A 234 -13.80 -15.99 9.76
CA GLU A 234 -14.12 -15.61 11.14
C GLU A 234 -14.35 -14.10 11.30
N ALA A 235 -13.56 -13.26 10.62
CA ALA A 235 -13.75 -11.82 10.64
C ALA A 235 -15.12 -11.44 10.05
N LEU A 236 -15.51 -12.05 8.93
CA LEU A 236 -16.81 -11.81 8.30
C LEU A 236 -17.98 -12.19 9.21
N ASP A 237 -17.90 -13.36 9.86
CA ASP A 237 -18.92 -13.80 10.81
C ASP A 237 -19.05 -12.82 11.98
N CYS A 238 -17.93 -12.40 12.55
CA CYS A 238 -17.91 -11.42 13.62
C CYS A 238 -18.47 -10.05 13.18
N ILE A 239 -18.13 -9.60 11.97
CA ILE A 239 -18.63 -8.33 11.41
C ILE A 239 -20.15 -8.39 11.26
N ARG A 240 -20.72 -9.50 10.76
CA ARG A 240 -22.18 -9.67 10.65
C ARG A 240 -22.85 -9.53 12.02
N GLU A 241 -22.33 -10.20 13.05
CA GLU A 241 -22.88 -10.08 14.41
C GLU A 241 -22.80 -8.66 14.98
N VAL A 242 -21.69 -7.94 14.71
CA VAL A 242 -21.50 -6.57 15.18
C VAL A 242 -22.47 -5.63 14.47
N VAL A 243 -22.66 -5.79 13.16
CA VAL A 243 -23.62 -5.01 12.37
C VAL A 243 -25.06 -5.24 12.83
N GLU A 244 -25.45 -6.50 13.10
CA GLU A 244 -26.77 -6.80 13.67
C GLU A 244 -27.03 -6.06 14.99
N LYS A 245 -26.02 -6.02 15.88
CA LYS A 245 -26.11 -5.30 17.16
C LYS A 245 -26.23 -3.79 16.98
N ILE A 246 -25.57 -3.23 15.96
CA ILE A 246 -25.69 -1.80 15.60
C ILE A 246 -27.10 -1.50 15.07
N ALA A 247 -27.67 -2.40 14.26
CA ALA A 247 -28.99 -2.23 13.65
C ALA A 247 -30.15 -2.36 14.66
N THR A 248 -29.98 -3.14 15.74
CA THR A 248 -30.99 -3.23 16.81
C THR A 248 -30.98 -1.99 17.70
N PRO A 249 -32.07 -1.19 17.74
CA PRO A 249 -32.15 -0.05 18.64
C PRO A 249 -32.14 -0.51 20.10
N ASN A 250 -31.22 0.03 20.89
CA ASN A 250 -31.06 -0.28 22.30
C ASN A 250 -32.35 0.08 23.07
N PRO A 251 -33.11 -0.88 23.63
CA PRO A 251 -34.40 -0.61 24.28
C PRO A 251 -34.30 0.14 25.63
N GLY A 252 -33.11 0.62 26.00
CA GLY A 252 -32.80 1.11 27.35
C GLY A 252 -32.36 2.58 27.47
N LYS A 253 -32.64 3.45 26.50
CA LYS A 253 -32.45 4.91 26.67
C LYS A 253 -33.73 5.66 26.34
N VAL A 254 -34.62 5.75 27.34
CA VAL A 254 -35.65 6.79 27.50
C VAL A 254 -35.30 7.57 28.75
#